data_AF-A0A8S3H4R0-F1
#
_entry.id   AF-A0A8S3H4R0-F1
#
_cell.length_a   1.000
_cell.length_b   1.000
_cell.length_c   1.000
_cell.angle_alpha   90.00
_cell.angle_beta   90.00
_cell.angle_gamma   90.00
#
_symmetry.space_group_name_H-M   'P 1'
#
loop_
_entity.id
_entity.type
_entity.pdbx_description
1 polymer ?
#
loop_
_entity_poly.entity_id
_entity_poly.type
_entity_poly.pdbx_seq_one_letter_code
_entity_poly.pdbx_strand_id
1 'polypeptide(L)' 'MGFEPQVMKILDSIRPDRQTVMFSATFPKQMEALARKTLHKPIEVMIGGRSSVCEDVEQNV' A
#
# COMPACT_ATOMS: atom_id res chain seq x y z
N MET A 1 -12.30 10.49 -3.25
CA MET A 1 -13.00 9.81 -4.37
C MET A 1 -12.71 8.31 -4.26
N GLY A 2 -13.18 7.74 -3.15
CA GLY A 2 -12.50 6.63 -2.48
C GLY A 2 -13.10 5.27 -2.81
N PHE A 3 -12.23 4.35 -3.18
CA PHE A 3 -12.51 2.92 -3.22
C PHE A 3 -12.54 2.29 -1.83
N GLU A 4 -12.20 3.03 -0.76
CA GLU A 4 -12.21 2.56 0.63
C GLU A 4 -13.48 1.79 1.03
N PRO A 5 -14.72 2.30 0.85
CA PRO A 5 -15.93 1.55 1.21
C PRO A 5 -16.14 0.30 0.35
N GLN A 6 -15.63 0.26 -0.87
CA GLN A 6 -15.73 -0.91 -1.76
C GLN A 6 -14.71 -1.98 -1.34
N VAL A 7 -13.48 -1.56 -1.02
CA VAL A 7 -12.42 -2.44 -0.53
C VAL A 7 -12.81 -3.06 0.81
N MET A 8 -13.39 -2.29 1.74
CA MET A 8 -13.88 -2.83 3.01
C MET A 8 -14.94 -3.91 2.82
N LYS A 9 -15.92 -3.70 1.92
CA LYS A 9 -16.94 -4.73 1.62
C LYS A 9 -16.32 -6.03 1.10
N ILE A 10 -15.29 -5.95 0.27
CA ILE A 10 -14.58 -7.13 -0.23
C ILE A 10 -13.83 -7.82 0.90
N LEU A 11 -13.15 -7.06 1.76
CA LEU A 11 -12.41 -7.57 2.91
C LEU A 11 -13.29 -8.21 4.00
N ASP A 12 -14.53 -7.75 4.14
CA ASP A 12 -15.53 -8.33 5.05
C ASP A 12 -16.12 -9.63 4.48
N SER A 13 -16.12 -9.79 3.16
CA SER A 13 -16.64 -10.97 2.48
C SER A 13 -15.65 -12.14 2.41
N ILE A 14 -14.40 -11.96 2.86
CA ILE A 14 -13.36 -12.99 2.84
C ILE A 14 -13.11 -13.56 4.25
N ARG A 15 -12.63 -14.81 4.31
CA ARG A 15 -12.37 -15.49 5.58
C ARG A 15 -11.37 -14.71 6.45
N PRO A 16 -11.55 -14.73 7.78
CA PRO A 16 -10.67 -14.00 8.71
C PRO A 16 -9.26 -14.60 8.78
N ASP A 17 -9.13 -15.89 8.51
CA ASP A 17 -7.85 -16.58 8.39
C ASP A 17 -7.28 -16.36 6.98
N ARG A 18 -6.49 -15.30 6.82
CA ARG A 18 -5.90 -14.88 5.55
C ARG A 18 -4.57 -14.16 5.77
N GLN A 19 -3.64 -14.36 4.85
CA GLN A 19 -2.48 -13.49 4.70
C GLN A 19 -2.87 -12.32 3.79
N THR A 20 -2.68 -11.10 4.26
CA THR A 20 -2.98 -9.89 3.47
C THR A 20 -1.70 -9.11 3.24
N VAL A 21 -1.45 -8.71 1.99
CA VAL A 21 -0.29 -7.91 1.59
C VAL A 21 -0.80 -6.64 0.94
N MET A 22 -0.26 -5.50 1.35
CA MET A 22 -0.64 -4.19 0.84
C MET A 22 0.57 -3.53 0.18
N PHE A 23 0.42 -3.16 -1.09
CA PHE A 23 1.45 -2.46 -1.85
C PHE A 23 1.01 -1.03 -2.09
N SER A 24 1.90 -0.06 -1.82
CA SER A 24 1.66 1.33 -2.15
C SER A 24 2.95 2.06 -2.43
N ALA A 25 2.94 2.91 -3.47
CA ALA A 25 4.04 3.83 -3.77
C ALA A 25 4.05 5.07 -2.85
N THR A 26 2.92 5.40 -2.24
CA THR A 26 2.77 6.53 -1.31
C THR A 26 2.06 6.09 -0.03
N PHE A 27 2.39 6.72 1.09
CA PHE A 27 1.80 6.35 2.38
C PHE A 27 1.14 7.54 3.08
N PRO A 28 0.02 8.07 2.55
CA PRO A 28 -0.75 9.11 3.23
C PRO A 28 -1.46 8.54 4.47
N LYS A 29 -1.81 9.41 5.43
CA LYS A 29 -2.49 9.02 6.69
C LYS A 29 -3.76 8.18 6.50
N GLN A 30 -4.49 8.38 5.41
CA GLN A 30 -5.68 7.59 5.07
C GLN A 30 -5.32 6.13 4.72
N MET A 31 -4.21 5.92 4.01
CA MET A 31 -3.71 4.58 3.67
C MET A 31 -3.22 3.85 4.92
N GLU A 32 -2.55 4.56 5.82
CA GLU A 32 -2.12 4.02 7.12
C GLU A 32 -3.31 3.57 7.97
N ALA A 33 -4.40 4.36 8.00
CA ALA A 33 -5.63 3.98 8.71
C ALA A 33 -6.29 2.74 8.09
N LEU A 34 -6.28 2.61 6.76
CA LEU A 34 -6.77 1.41 6.07
C LEU A 34 -5.89 0.19 6.35
N ALA A 35 -4.57 0.35 6.30
CA ALA A 35 -3.59 -0.70 6.59
C ALA A 35 -3.80 -1.29 7.99
N ARG A 36 -3.97 -0.44 9.02
CA ARG A 36 -4.21 -0.88 10.40
C ARG A 36 -5.53 -1.63 10.58
N LYS A 37 -6.56 -1.30 9.81
CA LYS A 37 -7.86 -1.99 9.88
C LYS A 37 -7.82 -3.34 9.16
N THR A 38 -7.07 -3.43 8.07
CA THR A 38 -7.06 -4.59 7.17
C THR A 38 -6.00 -5.62 7.53
N LEU A 39 -4.83 -5.19 8.02
CA LEU A 39 -3.67 -6.03 8.28
C LEU A 39 -3.58 -6.39 9.77
N HIS A 40 -3.26 -7.66 10.06
CA HIS A 40 -2.98 -8.12 11.43
C HIS A 40 -1.46 -8.25 11.63
N LYS A 41 -0.88 -7.41 12.49
CA LYS A 41 0.57 -7.36 12.77
C LYS A 41 1.43 -7.26 11.48
N PRO A 42 1.27 -6.20 10.67
CA PRO A 42 2.02 -6.07 9.42
C PRO A 42 3.52 -5.85 9.65
N ILE A 43 4.33 -6.37 8.72
CA ILE A 43 5.74 -6.00 8.58
C ILE A 43 5.82 -4.94 7.49
N GLU A 44 6.44 -3.80 7.81
CA GLU A 44 6.64 -2.72 6.85
C GLU A 44 7.96 -2.93 6.11
N VAL A 45 7.90 -3.01 4.78
CA VAL A 45 9.08 -3.11 3.91
C VAL A 45 9.04 -1.93 2.94
N MET A 46 9.99 -1.03 3.07
CA MET A 46 10.15 0.12 2.17
C MET A 46 11.41 -0.08 1.34
N ILE A 47 11.26 -0.05 0.02
CA ILE A 47 12.36 -0.22 -0.94
C ILE A 47 12.53 1.11 -1.68
N GLY A 48 13.74 1.68 -1.60
CA GLY A 48 14.09 2.95 -2.23
C GLY A 48 13.96 4.16 -1.29
N GLY A 49 14.97 5.03 -1.31
CA GLY A 49 14.91 6.34 -0.68
C GLY A 49 14.02 7.30 -1.48
N ARG A 50 13.50 8.35 -0.82
CA ARG A 50 12.74 9.41 -1.49
C ARG A 50 13.55 9.99 -2.66
N SER A 51 13.02 9.81 -3.88
CA SER A 51 13.30 10.70 -5.01
C SER A 51 14.72 10.67 -5.60
N SER A 52 15.33 9.50 -5.79
CA SER A 52 16.39 9.40 -6.81
C SER A 52 15.75 9.11 -8.16
N VAL A 53 15.91 10.03 -9.10
CA VAL A 53 15.70 9.76 -10.53
C VAL A 53 16.45 8.47 -10.85
N CYS A 54 15.87 7.63 -11.70
CA CYS A 54 16.51 6.39 -12.15
C CYS A 54 17.89 6.75 -12.74
N GLU A 55 18.98 6.33 -12.11
CA GLU A 55 20.36 6.63 -12.57
C GLU A 55 20.62 6.07 -13.98
N ASP A 56 19.80 5.09 -14.40
CA ASP A 56 19.88 4.42 -15.71
C ASP A 56 19.14 5.15 -16.85
N VAL A 57 18.54 6.32 -16.61
CA VAL A 57 17.86 7.09 -17.67
C VAL A 57 18.85 8.09 -18.26
N GLU A 58 19.53 7.68 -19.34
CA GLU A 58 20.27 8.59 -20.21
C GLU A 58 19.28 9.55 -20.90
N GLN A 59 19.27 10.81 -20.45
CA GLN A 59 18.53 11.88 -21.10
C GLN A 59 19.44 12.53 -22.14
N ASN A 60 19.12 12.35 -23.42
CA ASN A 60 19.78 13.07 -24.50
C ASN A 60 18.85 14.20 -24.98
N VAL A 61 19.40 15.41 -25.15
CA VAL A 61 18.70 16.59 -25.70
C VAL A 61 18.88 16.65 -27.20
#